data_AF-A0A522L167-F1
#
_entry.id   AF-A0A522L167-F1
#
_cell.length_a   1.000
_cell.length_b   1.000
_cell.length_c   1.000
_cell.angle_alpha   90.00
_cell.angle_beta   90.00
_cell.angle_gamma   90.00
#
_symmetry.space_group_name_H-M   'P 1'
#
loop_
_entity.id
_entity.type
_entity.pdbx_description
1 polymer ?
#
loop_
_entity_poly.entity_id
_entity_poly.type
_entity_poly.pdbx_seq_one_letter_code
_entity_poly.pdbx_strand_id
1 'polypeptide(L)'
;MKRSRTAVLLAMGATPLLLSACNNEPDATRSGLYTSVEACTAATHDVATCSDAYLKAHQEAEAEAPHYATAATCEADFGLDQCIQRGSGQHSFYGPLMTGFFLSQMMHHGRAANGFNSAPAFRDRWNSWRRPVDDKRPDNPAGGS
;
A
#
# COMPACT_ATOMS: atom_id res chain seq x y z
N MET A 1 59.46 14.74 -40.57
CA MET A 1 58.88 15.77 -39.70
C MET A 1 57.84 16.57 -40.46
N LYS A 2 56.55 16.46 -40.11
CA LYS A 2 55.56 17.53 -40.32
C LYS A 2 54.38 17.24 -39.38
N ARG A 3 54.35 17.95 -38.24
CA ARG A 3 53.36 17.77 -37.18
C ARG A 3 52.04 18.41 -37.64
N SER A 4 50.98 17.62 -37.75
CA SER A 4 49.64 18.16 -37.99
C SER A 4 49.00 18.59 -36.68
N ARG A 5 48.25 19.69 -36.75
CA ARG A 5 47.83 20.55 -35.65
C ARG A 5 46.61 19.97 -34.92
N THR A 6 46.68 20.02 -33.60
CA THR A 6 45.62 19.84 -32.62
C THR A 6 44.37 20.66 -32.96
N ALA A 7 43.26 19.98 -33.28
CA ALA A 7 41.92 20.57 -33.25
C ALA A 7 41.30 20.26 -31.87
N VAL A 8 41.47 21.19 -30.94
CA VAL A 8 40.76 21.18 -29.65
C VAL A 8 39.34 21.67 -29.94
N LEU A 9 38.38 20.74 -29.99
CA LEU A 9 36.96 21.06 -30.04
C LEU A 9 36.49 21.30 -28.60
N LEU A 10 36.55 22.55 -28.15
CA LEU A 10 35.82 23.03 -26.98
C LEU A 10 34.34 23.14 -27.37
N ALA A 11 33.58 22.07 -27.15
CA ALA A 11 32.12 22.12 -27.20
C ALA A 11 31.63 22.62 -25.84
N MET A 12 31.09 23.84 -25.88
CA MET A 12 30.43 24.54 -24.79
C MET A 12 29.25 23.74 -24.22
N GLY A 13 28.95 23.99 -22.95
CA GLY A 13 28.00 23.26 -22.15
C GLY A 13 26.61 23.13 -22.78
N ALA A 14 26.06 21.95 -22.63
CA ALA A 14 24.64 21.67 -22.67
C ALA A 14 24.34 20.72 -21.51
N THR A 15 24.08 21.29 -20.32
CA THR A 15 23.30 20.60 -19.28
C THR A 15 21.83 20.76 -19.64
N PRO A 16 21.21 19.74 -20.24
CA PRO A 16 19.88 19.34 -19.78
C PRO A 16 19.72 17.81 -19.96
N LEU A 17 19.21 17.01 -19.05
CA LEU A 17 18.08 17.18 -18.16
C LEU A 17 18.27 16.17 -17.03
N LEU A 18 18.38 16.64 -15.79
CA LEU A 18 17.99 15.82 -14.65
C LEU A 18 16.45 15.72 -14.68
N LEU A 19 15.88 14.97 -15.63
CA LEU A 19 14.58 14.32 -15.39
C LEU A 19 14.84 13.13 -14.48
N SER A 20 15.38 13.39 -13.28
CA SER A 20 14.95 12.62 -12.14
C SER A 20 13.53 13.09 -11.86
N ALA A 21 12.57 12.60 -12.66
CA ALA A 21 11.27 12.29 -12.10
C ALA A 21 11.53 11.21 -11.05
N CYS A 22 12.11 11.61 -9.92
CA CYS A 22 12.09 10.92 -8.65
C CYS A 22 10.66 10.98 -8.15
N ASN A 23 9.72 10.50 -8.96
CA ASN A 23 8.45 10.02 -8.46
C ASN A 23 8.79 8.67 -7.83
N ASN A 24 9.53 8.73 -6.72
CA ASN A 24 9.67 7.63 -5.75
C ASN A 24 8.31 7.47 -5.04
N GLU A 25 7.23 7.39 -5.82
CA GLU A 25 6.00 6.85 -5.30
C GLU A 25 6.35 5.39 -5.00
N PRO A 26 6.24 4.96 -3.74
CA PRO A 26 6.58 3.60 -3.37
C PRO A 26 5.83 2.66 -4.32
N ASP A 27 6.48 1.58 -4.77
CA ASP A 27 5.91 0.64 -5.76
C ASP A 27 4.47 0.18 -5.38
N ALA A 28 4.18 0.19 -4.08
CA ALA A 28 2.86 0.13 -3.46
C ALA A 28 1.80 1.09 -4.08
N THR A 29 2.08 2.39 -4.21
CA THR A 29 1.13 3.38 -4.76
C THR A 29 0.75 3.05 -6.20
N ARG A 30 1.71 2.54 -7.00
CA ARG A 30 1.44 2.07 -8.37
C ARG A 30 0.47 0.88 -8.40
N SER A 31 0.42 0.09 -7.33
CA SER A 31 -0.55 -1.01 -7.14
C SER A 31 -1.89 -0.55 -6.56
N GLY A 32 -2.12 0.77 -6.45
CA GLY A 32 -3.33 1.35 -5.86
C GLY A 32 -3.36 1.24 -4.34
N LEU A 33 -2.24 1.05 -3.67
CA LEU A 33 -2.14 1.02 -2.22
C LEU A 33 -1.75 2.40 -1.68
N TYR A 34 -2.49 2.86 -0.68
CA TYR A 34 -2.27 4.14 -0.04
C TYR A 34 -2.19 3.98 1.47
N THR A 35 -1.17 4.56 2.10
CA THR A 35 -0.99 4.52 3.56
C THR A 35 -1.77 5.60 4.29
N SER A 36 -2.32 6.59 3.57
CA SER A 36 -3.16 7.65 4.12
C SER A 36 -4.09 8.27 3.07
N VAL A 37 -5.10 9.01 3.53
CA VAL A 37 -6.00 9.76 2.64
C VAL A 37 -5.22 10.83 1.89
N GLU A 38 -4.22 11.47 2.51
CA GLU A 38 -3.38 12.49 1.88
C GLU A 38 -2.55 11.90 0.73
N ALA A 39 -1.96 10.71 0.93
CA ALA A 39 -1.21 10.02 -0.12
C ALA A 39 -2.14 9.64 -1.29
N CYS A 40 -3.35 9.18 -1.00
CA CYS A 40 -4.35 8.89 -2.02
C CYS A 40 -4.78 10.14 -2.79
N THR A 41 -5.07 11.24 -2.09
CA THR A 41 -5.53 12.48 -2.71
C THR A 41 -4.44 13.18 -3.50
N ALA A 42 -3.18 13.08 -3.10
CA ALA A 42 -2.04 13.53 -3.87
C ALA A 42 -1.93 12.80 -5.22
N ALA A 43 -2.29 11.50 -5.27
CA ALA A 43 -2.21 10.67 -6.47
C ALA A 43 -3.46 10.74 -7.37
N THR A 44 -4.66 10.80 -6.78
CA THR A 44 -5.94 10.74 -7.51
C THR A 44 -6.58 12.11 -7.76
N HIS A 45 -6.17 13.11 -6.98
CA HIS A 45 -6.84 14.42 -6.89
C HIS A 45 -8.32 14.35 -6.49
N ASP A 46 -8.75 13.28 -5.81
CA ASP A 46 -10.15 13.08 -5.38
C ASP A 46 -10.24 12.81 -3.87
N VAL A 47 -10.53 13.88 -3.11
CA VAL A 47 -10.64 13.82 -1.64
C VAL A 47 -11.83 13.01 -1.16
N ALA A 48 -12.98 13.14 -1.82
CA ALA A 48 -14.20 12.46 -1.41
C ALA A 48 -14.01 10.94 -1.56
N THR A 49 -13.55 10.49 -2.72
CA THR A 49 -13.29 9.07 -2.97
C THR A 49 -12.26 8.50 -2.00
N CYS A 50 -11.13 9.18 -1.78
CA CYS A 50 -10.08 8.68 -0.89
C CYS A 50 -10.54 8.59 0.58
N SER A 51 -11.31 9.57 1.04
CA SER A 51 -11.90 9.55 2.39
C SER A 51 -12.89 8.40 2.55
N ASP A 52 -13.81 8.25 1.60
CA ASP A 52 -14.82 7.18 1.64
C ASP A 52 -14.18 5.80 1.56
N ALA A 53 -13.17 5.63 0.70
CA ALA A 53 -12.39 4.40 0.58
C ALA A 53 -11.65 4.04 1.88
N TYR A 54 -11.03 5.03 2.54
CA TYR A 54 -10.37 4.82 3.82
C TYR A 54 -11.35 4.39 4.91
N LEU A 55 -12.50 5.06 5.01
CA LEU A 55 -13.54 4.73 5.99
C LEU A 55 -14.11 3.32 5.74
N LYS A 56 -14.39 2.99 4.48
CA LYS A 56 -14.86 1.65 4.10
C LYS A 56 -13.83 0.58 4.43
N ALA A 57 -12.57 0.79 4.04
CA ALA A 57 -11.47 -0.14 4.35
C ALA A 57 -11.30 -0.33 5.87
N HIS A 58 -11.40 0.74 6.65
CA HIS A 58 -11.34 0.65 8.11
C HIS A 58 -12.50 -0.17 8.68
N GLN A 59 -13.73 0.03 8.21
CA GLN A 59 -14.88 -0.76 8.65
C GLN A 59 -14.72 -2.24 8.29
N GLU A 60 -14.23 -2.55 7.09
CA GLU A 60 -13.91 -3.91 6.66
C GLU A 60 -12.77 -4.50 7.52
N ALA A 61 -11.76 -3.72 7.89
CA ALA A 61 -10.71 -4.17 8.80
C ALA A 61 -11.26 -4.55 10.17
N GLU A 62 -12.19 -3.77 10.73
CA GLU A 62 -12.82 -4.15 12.01
C GLU A 62 -13.65 -5.44 11.90
N ALA A 63 -14.24 -5.70 10.74
CA ALA A 63 -15.16 -6.82 10.54
C ALA A 63 -14.47 -8.12 10.11
N GLU A 64 -13.40 -8.03 9.32
CA GLU A 64 -12.77 -9.17 8.65
C GLU A 64 -11.33 -9.43 9.09
N ALA A 65 -10.72 -8.56 9.90
CA ALA A 65 -9.35 -8.79 10.36
C ALA A 65 -9.24 -10.07 11.19
N PRO A 66 -8.12 -10.80 11.09
CA PRO A 66 -7.86 -11.96 11.95
C PRO A 66 -7.86 -11.59 13.43
N HIS A 67 -8.52 -12.41 14.24
CA HIS A 67 -8.57 -12.27 15.69
C HIS A 67 -7.59 -13.24 16.35
N TYR A 68 -6.79 -12.73 17.27
CA TYR A 68 -5.81 -13.50 18.01
C TYR A 68 -6.06 -13.42 19.52
N ALA A 69 -5.77 -14.51 20.22
CA ALA A 69 -5.88 -14.56 21.68
C ALA A 69 -4.77 -13.75 22.39
N THR A 70 -3.61 -13.58 21.76
CA THR A 70 -2.46 -12.87 22.35
C THR A 70 -1.76 -11.97 21.35
N ALA A 71 -1.06 -10.94 21.84
CA ALA A 71 -0.21 -10.09 21.01
C ALA A 71 0.85 -10.90 20.26
N ALA A 72 1.55 -11.80 20.97
CA ALA A 72 2.64 -12.60 20.40
C ALA A 72 2.20 -13.46 19.20
N THR A 73 1.00 -14.03 19.22
CA THR A 73 0.46 -14.80 18.09
C THR A 73 0.14 -13.91 16.89
N CYS A 74 -0.36 -12.69 17.13
CA CYS A 74 -0.59 -11.73 16.04
C CYS A 74 0.74 -11.23 15.45
N GLU A 75 1.71 -10.88 16.29
CA GLU A 75 3.01 -10.36 15.87
C GLU A 75 3.85 -11.40 15.12
N ALA A 76 3.63 -12.70 15.38
CA ALA A 76 4.24 -13.77 14.59
C ALA A 76 3.85 -13.70 13.11
N ASP A 77 2.63 -13.24 12.81
CA ASP A 77 2.09 -13.16 11.45
C ASP A 77 2.25 -11.77 10.82
N PHE A 78 2.13 -10.71 11.62
CA PHE A 78 2.09 -9.32 11.15
C PHE A 78 3.33 -8.49 11.52
N GLY A 79 4.21 -9.01 12.38
CA GLY A 79 5.42 -8.34 12.83
C GLY A 79 5.25 -7.63 14.17
N LEU A 80 6.39 -7.29 14.78
CA LEU A 80 6.44 -6.61 16.08
C LEU A 80 5.74 -5.24 16.02
N ASP A 81 5.01 -4.90 17.08
CA ASP A 81 4.28 -3.63 17.22
C ASP A 81 3.25 -3.37 16.11
N GLN A 82 2.85 -4.40 15.35
CA GLN A 82 1.81 -4.29 14.30
C GLN A 82 0.44 -4.78 14.79
N CYS A 83 0.27 -5.01 16.08
CA CYS A 83 -0.92 -5.61 16.67
C CYS A 83 -1.47 -4.77 17.81
N ILE A 84 -2.80 -4.61 17.85
CA ILE A 84 -3.49 -3.87 18.91
C ILE A 84 -4.59 -4.71 19.54
N GLN A 85 -4.81 -4.48 20.83
CA GLN A 85 -5.93 -5.06 21.55
C GLN A 85 -7.20 -4.28 21.22
N ARG A 86 -8.25 -5.01 20.84
CA ARG A 86 -9.58 -4.51 20.50
C ARG A 86 -10.60 -5.17 21.43
N GLY A 87 -11.73 -4.51 21.64
CA GLY A 87 -12.75 -4.94 22.61
C GLY A 87 -12.42 -4.56 24.05
N SER A 88 -13.31 -4.90 24.99
CA SER A 88 -13.19 -4.55 26.40
C SER A 88 -13.42 -5.75 27.33
N GLY A 89 -12.66 -5.80 28.42
CA GLY A 89 -12.77 -6.85 29.43
C GLY A 89 -12.47 -8.25 28.88
N GLN A 90 -13.37 -9.19 29.15
CA GLN A 90 -13.21 -10.61 28.82
C GLN A 90 -13.34 -10.94 27.33
N HIS A 91 -13.87 -10.02 26.51
CA HIS A 91 -14.02 -10.21 25.06
C HIS A 91 -12.98 -9.39 24.27
N SER A 92 -11.82 -9.15 24.87
CA SER A 92 -10.72 -8.50 24.19
C SER A 92 -9.96 -9.50 23.31
N PHE A 93 -9.55 -9.06 22.13
CA PHE A 93 -8.76 -9.83 21.17
C PHE A 93 -7.66 -8.94 20.59
N TYR A 94 -6.62 -9.55 20.03
CA TYR A 94 -5.57 -8.85 19.31
C TYR A 94 -5.83 -8.96 17.82
N GLY A 95 -5.62 -7.86 17.10
CA GLY A 95 -5.74 -7.84 15.64
C GLY A 95 -4.67 -6.95 15.02
N PRO A 96 -4.37 -7.14 13.73
CA PRO A 96 -3.38 -6.34 13.04
C PRO A 96 -3.82 -4.89 12.88
N LEU A 97 -2.83 -3.99 12.84
CA LEU A 97 -3.02 -2.60 12.49
C LEU A 97 -3.27 -2.47 10.98
N MET A 98 -4.37 -1.81 10.63
CA MET A 98 -4.56 -1.34 9.26
C MET A 98 -3.53 -0.25 8.98
N THR A 99 -2.57 -0.55 8.11
CA THR A 99 -1.43 0.32 7.78
C THR A 99 -1.62 1.04 6.45
N GLY A 100 -2.76 0.82 5.80
CA GLY A 100 -3.18 1.49 4.60
C GLY A 100 -4.48 0.90 4.06
N PHE A 101 -4.83 1.31 2.84
CA PHE A 101 -5.97 0.80 2.09
C PHE A 101 -5.62 0.71 0.62
N PHE A 102 -6.17 -0.29 -0.05
CA PHE A 102 -6.18 -0.37 -1.50
C PHE A 102 -7.35 0.43 -2.05
N LEU A 103 -7.13 1.09 -3.17
CA LEU A 103 -8.14 1.74 -3.98
C LEU A 103 -7.98 1.26 -5.42
N SER A 104 -9.06 0.77 -6.00
CA SER A 104 -9.10 0.27 -7.36
C SER A 104 -10.33 0.83 -8.07
N GLN A 105 -10.18 1.21 -9.34
CA GLN A 105 -11.32 1.62 -10.15
C GLN A 105 -12.17 0.39 -10.46
N MET A 106 -13.49 0.48 -10.29
CA MET A 106 -14.37 -0.59 -10.72
C MET A 106 -14.38 -0.65 -12.25
N MET A 107 -14.10 -1.82 -12.81
CA MET A 107 -14.28 -2.08 -14.23
C MET A 107 -15.50 -2.98 -14.43
N HIS A 108 -16.53 -2.47 -15.10
CA HIS A 108 -17.71 -3.24 -15.45
C HIS A 108 -17.68 -3.53 -16.96
N HIS A 109 -17.64 -4.82 -17.33
CA HIS A 109 -17.51 -5.29 -18.72
C HIS A 109 -16.34 -4.64 -19.50
N GLY A 110 -15.17 -4.51 -18.87
CA GLY A 110 -13.98 -3.96 -19.51
C GLY A 110 -14.04 -2.44 -19.77
N ARG A 111 -15.05 -1.75 -19.23
CA ARG A 111 -15.12 -0.29 -19.19
C ARG A 111 -15.05 0.18 -17.74
N ALA A 112 -14.37 1.31 -17.52
CA ALA A 112 -14.41 1.96 -16.22
C ALA A 112 -15.88 2.27 -15.88
N ALA A 113 -16.34 1.73 -14.75
CA ALA A 113 -17.63 2.07 -14.19
C ALA A 113 -17.46 3.26 -13.24
N ASN A 114 -18.54 4.01 -13.04
CA ASN A 114 -18.56 5.05 -12.02
C ASN A 114 -18.55 4.37 -10.65
N GLY A 115 -17.38 4.27 -10.04
CA GLY A 115 -17.21 3.67 -8.73
C GLY A 115 -15.78 3.22 -8.44
N PHE A 116 -15.45 3.18 -7.17
CA PHE A 116 -14.18 2.67 -6.67
C PHE A 116 -14.43 1.51 -5.72
N ASN A 117 -13.57 0.51 -5.79
CA ASN A 117 -13.48 -0.54 -4.79
C ASN A 117 -12.31 -0.25 -3.85
N SER A 118 -12.50 -0.53 -2.56
CA SER A 118 -11.46 -0.40 -1.55
C SER A 118 -11.36 -1.67 -0.73
N ALA A 119 -10.20 -1.91 -0.15
CA ALA A 119 -9.97 -3.00 0.80
C ALA A 119 -8.90 -2.56 1.81
N PRO A 120 -8.94 -3.01 3.07
CA PRO A 120 -7.88 -2.70 4.02
C PRO A 120 -6.56 -3.35 3.61
N ALA A 121 -5.46 -2.69 3.96
CA ALA A 121 -4.13 -3.19 3.74
C ALA A 121 -3.44 -3.42 5.08
N PHE A 122 -2.95 -4.65 5.27
CA PHE A 122 -2.15 -5.03 6.42
C PHE A 122 -0.73 -5.34 5.97
N ARG A 123 0.24 -5.07 6.84
CA ARG A 123 1.64 -5.45 6.62
C ARG A 123 1.92 -6.73 7.36
N ASP A 124 2.51 -7.69 6.67
CA ASP A 124 3.02 -8.88 7.31
C ASP A 124 4.41 -8.64 7.93
N ARG A 125 4.89 -9.65 8.66
CA ARG A 125 6.22 -9.62 9.29
C ARG A 125 7.39 -9.45 8.30
N TRP A 126 7.19 -9.71 7.01
CA TRP A 126 8.18 -9.58 5.95
C TRP A 126 8.03 -8.29 5.17
N ASN A 127 7.26 -7.32 5.68
CA ASN A 127 7.02 -6.04 5.03
C ASN A 127 6.21 -6.16 3.73
N SER A 128 5.53 -7.28 3.52
CA SER A 128 4.66 -7.52 2.37
C SER A 128 3.23 -7.09 2.69
N TRP A 129 2.52 -6.59 1.69
CA TRP A 129 1.16 -6.09 1.83
C TRP A 129 0.16 -7.21 1.57
N ARG A 130 -0.72 -7.47 2.53
CA ARG A 130 -1.79 -8.47 2.43
C ARG A 130 -3.15 -7.79 2.25
N ARG A 131 -3.96 -8.33 1.32
CA ARG A 131 -5.39 -8.02 1.20
C ARG A 131 -6.19 -9.08 1.97
N PRO A 132 -7.29 -8.74 2.65
CA PRO A 132 -8.14 -9.72 3.35
C PRO A 132 -8.63 -10.85 2.44
N VAL A 133 -8.98 -10.52 1.19
CA VAL A 133 -9.49 -11.48 0.20
C VAL A 133 -8.47 -12.54 -0.22
N ASP A 134 -7.18 -12.32 0.01
CA ASP A 134 -6.13 -13.29 -0.33
C ASP A 134 -5.99 -14.40 0.73
N ASP A 135 -6.60 -14.26 1.92
CA ASP A 135 -6.54 -15.29 2.99
C ASP A 135 -7.52 -16.45 2.76
N LYS A 136 -8.38 -16.38 1.75
CA LYS A 136 -9.22 -17.52 1.30
C LYS A 136 -8.43 -18.53 0.44
N ARG A 137 -7.11 -18.36 0.30
CA ARG A 137 -6.26 -19.26 -0.49
C ARG A 137 -5.99 -20.54 0.32
N PRO A 138 -6.24 -21.75 -0.23
CA PRO A 138 -6.18 -23.02 0.50
C PRO A 138 -4.77 -23.44 0.98
N ASP A 139 -3.74 -22.63 0.73
CA ASP A 139 -2.34 -22.85 1.07
C ASP A 139 -1.82 -21.92 2.20
N ASN A 140 -2.66 -21.09 2.83
CA ASN A 140 -2.28 -20.26 3.98
C ASN A 140 -2.85 -20.83 5.31
N PRO A 141 -2.04 -21.51 6.15
CA PRO A 141 -2.50 -22.12 7.40
C PRO A 141 -2.74 -21.11 8.56
N ALA A 142 -2.58 -19.81 8.33
CA ALA A 142 -2.77 -18.77 9.36
C ALA A 142 -4.24 -18.34 9.56
N GLY A 143 -5.13 -18.67 8.62
CA GLY A 143 -6.55 -18.28 8.66
C GLY A 143 -7.45 -19.28 9.38
N GLY A 144 -7.08 -19.75 10.58
CA GLY A 144 -7.84 -20.80 11.26
C GLY A 144 -7.78 -20.80 12.79
N SER A 145 -8.73 -20.11 13.42
CA SER A 145 -9.74 -20.65 14.36
C SER A 145 -10.54 -19.52 15.00
#